data_AF-A0A5C8MIR8-F1
#
_entry.id   AF-A0A5C8MIR8-F1
#
_cell.length_a   1.000
_cell.length_b   1.000
_cell.length_c   1.000
_cell.angle_alpha   90.00
_cell.angle_beta   90.00
_cell.angle_gamma   90.00
#
_symmetry.space_group_name_H-M   'P 1'
#
loop_
_entity.id
_entity.type
_entity.pdbx_description
1 polymer ?
#
loop_
_entity_poly.entity_id
_entity_poly.type
_entity_poly.pdbx_seq_one_letter_code
_entity_poly.pdbx_strand_id
1 'polypeptide(L)' 'MAKELWRFIDSGYCSPSFNMALDEALLDWHSEGKIPPTIRFYG' A
#
# COMPACT_ATOMS: atom_id res chain seq x y z
N MET A 1 23.77 5.11 7.56
CA MET A 1 22.44 5.42 6.99
C MET A 1 21.40 4.57 7.71
N ALA A 2 20.25 5.13 8.06
CA ALA A 2 19.14 4.35 8.59
C ALA A 2 18.57 3.45 7.47
N LYS A 3 18.16 2.22 7.80
CA LYS A 3 17.48 1.35 6.84
C LYS A 3 16.08 1.92 6.56
N GLU A 4 15.66 1.88 5.31
CA GLU A 4 14.31 2.27 4.92
C GLU A 4 13.28 1.32 5.55
N LEU A 5 12.27 1.88 6.20
CA LEU A 5 11.18 1.12 6.79
C LEU A 5 10.12 0.88 5.72
N TRP A 6 9.80 -0.39 5.47
CA TRP A 6 8.74 -0.78 4.56
C TRP A 6 7.48 -1.17 5.34
N ARG A 7 6.32 -0.70 4.88
CA ARG A 7 5.04 -1.16 5.38
C ARG A 7 4.65 -2.46 4.68
N PHE A 8 4.14 -3.40 5.47
CA PHE A 8 3.57 -4.65 4.97
C PHE A 8 2.05 -4.65 5.18
N ILE A 9 1.29 -5.02 4.14
CA ILE A 9 -0.15 -5.19 4.19
C ILE A 9 -0.50 -6.55 3.59
N ASP A 10 -1.27 -7.34 4.32
CA ASP A 10 -2.02 -8.47 3.78
C ASP A 10 -3.51 -8.15 3.92
N SER A 11 -4.17 -7.87 2.81
CA SER A 11 -5.59 -7.47 2.79
C SER A 11 -6.55 -8.62 2.48
N GLY A 12 -6.03 -9.84 2.24
CA GLY A 12 -6.85 -11.00 1.88
C GLY A 12 -7.68 -10.80 0.60
N TYR A 13 -8.78 -11.55 0.50
CA TYR A 13 -9.72 -11.48 -0.62
C TYR A 13 -10.68 -10.31 -0.44
N CYS A 14 -10.65 -9.37 -1.38
CA CYS A 14 -11.52 -8.20 -1.42
C CYS A 14 -12.20 -8.09 -2.79
N SER A 15 -13.21 -7.22 -2.92
CA SER A 15 -13.79 -6.94 -4.23
C SER A 15 -12.76 -6.28 -5.16
N PRO A 16 -12.86 -6.48 -6.49
CA PRO A 16 -11.98 -5.80 -7.45
C PRO A 16 -11.99 -4.28 -7.30
N SER A 17 -13.17 -3.70 -7.01
CA SER A 17 -13.31 -2.27 -6.76
C SER A 17 -12.56 -1.79 -5.52
N PHE A 18 -12.55 -2.58 -4.44
CA PHE A 18 -11.81 -2.26 -3.23
C PHE A 18 -10.30 -2.35 -3.47
N ASN A 19 -9.83 -3.39 -4.16
CA ASN A 19 -8.40 -3.56 -4.48
C ASN A 19 -7.87 -2.36 -5.26
N MET A 20 -8.59 -1.92 -6.29
CA MET A 20 -8.20 -0.77 -7.08
C MET A 20 -8.21 0.52 -6.27
N ALA A 21 -9.27 0.77 -5.48
CA ALA A 21 -9.35 1.97 -4.64
C ALA A 21 -8.24 2.04 -3.58
N LEU A 22 -7.88 0.90 -2.98
CA LEU A 22 -6.80 0.83 -2.01
C LEU A 22 -5.43 1.04 -2.66
N ASP A 23 -5.19 0.43 -3.82
CA ASP A 23 -3.92 0.60 -4.54
C ASP A 23 -3.70 2.05 -4.97
N GLU A 24 -4.73 2.72 -5.50
CA GLU A 24 -4.68 4.16 -5.84
C GLU A 24 -4.41 5.02 -4.60
N ALA A 25 -5.10 4.79 -3.49
CA ALA A 25 -4.87 5.53 -2.25
C ALA A 25 -3.44 5.36 -1.71
N LEU A 26 -2.88 4.14 -1.81
CA LEU A 26 -1.50 3.87 -1.41
C LEU A 26 -0.49 4.59 -2.31
N LEU A 27 -0.74 4.64 -3.63
CA LEU A 27 0.09 5.37 -4.58
C LEU A 27 0.07 6.87 -4.30
N ASP A 28 -1.12 7.45 -4.14
CA ASP A 28 -1.29 8.87 -3.82
C ASP A 28 -0.56 9.24 -2.53
N TRP A 29 -0.83 8.52 -1.43
CA TRP A 29 -0.19 8.82 -0.15
C TRP A 29 1.31 8.62 -0.16
N HIS A 30 1.84 7.66 -0.92
CA HIS A 30 3.28 7.47 -1.05
C HIS A 30 3.92 8.61 -1.86
N SER A 31 3.27 9.03 -2.95
CA SER A 31 3.73 10.16 -3.78
C SER A 31 3.78 11.48 -3.00
N GLU A 32 2.86 11.67 -2.05
CA GLU A 32 2.81 12.82 -1.15
C GLU A 32 3.73 12.69 0.07
N GLY A 33 4.45 11.58 0.23
CA GLY A 33 5.32 11.32 1.38
C GLY A 33 4.58 11.09 2.70
N LYS A 34 3.27 10.84 2.67
CA LYS A 34 2.43 10.58 3.86
C LYS A 34 2.65 9.19 4.44
N ILE A 35 3.13 8.25 3.62
CA ILE A 35 3.40 6.87 4.02
C ILE A 35 4.77 6.40 3.50
N PRO A 36 5.43 5.48 4.24
CA PRO A 36 6.61 4.80 3.72
C PRO A 36 6.26 3.91 2.52
N PRO A 37 7.26 3.45 1.75
CA PRO A 37 7.08 2.40 0.74
C PRO A 37 6.30 1.23 1.33
N THR A 38 5.34 0.73 0.56
CA THR A 38 4.40 -0.30 1.02
C THR A 38 4.48 -1.51 0.09
N ILE A 39 4.63 -2.70 0.65
CA ILE A 39 4.43 -3.97 -0.04
C ILE A 39 3.07 -4.53 0.39
N ARG A 40 2.22 -4.80 -0.59
CA ARG A 40 0.86 -5.28 -0.36
C ARG A 40 0.66 -6.63 -1.05
N PHE A 41 0.12 -7.59 -0.32
CA PHE A 41 -0.40 -8.85 -0.84
C PHE A 41 -1.92 -8.88 -0.72
N TYR A 42 -2.57 -9.48 -1.72
CA TYR A 42 -4.01 -9.72 -1.74
C TYR A 42 -4.33 -10.98 -2.56
N GLY A 43 -5.50 -11.56 -2.29
CA GLY A 43 -5.98 -12.80 -2.91
C GLY A 43 -6.82 -12.59 -4.16
#